data_AF-X1ELZ7-F1
#
_entry.id   AF-X1ELZ7-F1
#
_cell.length_a   1.000
_cell.length_b   1.000
_cell.length_c   1.000
_cell.angle_alpha   90.00
_cell.angle_beta   90.00
_cell.angle_gamma   90.00
#
_symmetry.space_group_name_H-M   'P 1'
#
loop_
_entity.id
_entity.type
_entity.pdbx_description
1 polymer ?
#
loop_
_entity_poly.entity_id
_entity_poly.type
_entity_poly.pdbx_seq_one_letter_code
_entity_poly.pdbx_strand_id
1 'polypeptide(L)'
;IEGVGEGIYVKGFHGGQTNLEMFTFAPEEGYLIKKGRLHHKIRDLNLSGNIFNTLASIEAIGNDLVLFTGPGGCGKGGQSPLPVSTGGPHLEIRDVVVGGK
;
A
#
# COMPACT_ATOMS: atom_id res chain seq x y z
N ILE A 1 -1.91 10.38 -9.71
CA ILE A 1 -0.52 10.95 -9.74
C ILE A 1 -0.55 12.43 -10.13
N GLU A 2 -1.09 12.81 -11.30
CA GLU A 2 -1.05 14.20 -11.77
C GLU A 2 -1.66 15.22 -10.79
N GLY A 3 -2.71 14.82 -10.04
CA GLY A 3 -3.33 15.64 -8.99
C GLY A 3 -2.56 15.74 -7.66
N VAL A 4 -1.48 14.96 -7.48
CA VAL A 4 -0.74 14.89 -6.22
C VAL A 4 0.43 15.89 -6.23
N GLY A 5 0.35 16.90 -5.37
CA GLY A 5 1.37 17.95 -5.25
C GLY A 5 2.71 17.43 -4.71
N GLU A 6 2.69 16.73 -3.59
CA GLU A 6 3.83 16.01 -3.01
C GLU A 6 3.33 14.77 -2.29
N GLY A 7 4.02 13.64 -2.46
CA GLY A 7 3.60 12.37 -1.88
C GLY A 7 4.48 11.22 -2.32
N ILE A 8 4.01 9.99 -2.10
CA ILE A 8 4.72 8.77 -2.48
C ILE A 8 3.77 7.88 -3.27
N TYR A 9 4.24 7.41 -4.42
CA TYR A 9 3.58 6.36 -5.18
C TYR A 9 4.19 5.02 -4.80
N VAL A 10 3.37 4.04 -4.43
CA VAL A 10 3.81 2.69 -4.12
C VAL A 10 3.11 1.68 -5.02
N LYS A 11 3.82 0.61 -5.39
CA LYS A 11 3.26 -0.50 -6.18
C LYS A 11 3.89 -1.83 -5.75
N GLY A 12 3.12 -2.90 -5.90
CA GLY A 12 3.51 -4.24 -5.46
C GLY A 12 3.60 -4.35 -3.94
N PHE A 13 3.79 -5.58 -3.45
CA PHE A 13 3.89 -5.85 -2.03
C PHE A 13 4.83 -7.03 -1.75
N HIS A 14 5.67 -6.89 -0.74
CA HIS A 14 6.43 -7.99 -0.17
C HIS A 14 5.65 -8.72 0.93
N GLY A 15 4.72 -8.03 1.57
CA GLY A 15 3.87 -8.58 2.62
C GLY A 15 3.36 -7.50 3.57
N GLY A 16 2.71 -7.94 4.63
CA GLY A 16 2.20 -7.07 5.68
C GLY A 16 1.64 -7.86 6.85
N GLN A 17 1.27 -7.14 7.89
CA GLN A 17 0.61 -7.69 9.07
C GLN A 17 -0.42 -6.72 9.62
N THR A 18 -1.35 -7.27 10.38
CA THR A 18 -2.34 -6.49 11.14
C THR A 18 -2.29 -6.90 12.60
N ASN A 19 -2.39 -5.92 13.50
CA ASN A 19 -2.62 -6.13 14.92
C ASN A 19 -3.81 -5.30 15.36
N LEU A 20 -4.96 -5.95 15.55
CA LEU A 20 -6.26 -5.30 15.74
C LEU A 20 -6.52 -4.31 14.60
N GLU A 21 -6.63 -3.03 14.91
CA GLU A 21 -6.92 -1.97 13.95
C GLU A 21 -5.66 -1.44 13.25
N MET A 22 -4.47 -1.79 13.73
CA MET A 22 -3.22 -1.32 13.15
C MET A 22 -2.77 -2.25 12.01
N PHE A 23 -2.28 -1.68 10.92
CA PHE A 23 -1.63 -2.42 9.85
C PHE A 23 -0.19 -1.95 9.65
N THR A 24 0.63 -2.82 9.06
CA THR A 24 1.90 -2.45 8.44
C THR A 24 2.06 -3.24 7.15
N PHE A 25 2.50 -2.56 6.10
CA PHE A 25 2.67 -3.13 4.76
C PHE A 25 3.98 -2.63 4.13
N ALA A 26 4.70 -3.56 3.52
CA ALA A 26 5.95 -3.31 2.80
C ALA A 26 5.72 -3.37 1.29
N PRO A 27 5.76 -2.24 0.56
CA PRO A 27 5.67 -2.24 -0.89
C PRO A 27 6.93 -2.80 -1.55
N GLU A 28 6.78 -3.29 -2.78
CA GLU A 28 7.91 -3.74 -3.61
C GLU A 28 8.66 -2.55 -4.21
N GLU A 29 7.93 -1.51 -4.59
CA GLU A 29 8.51 -0.28 -5.12
C GLU A 29 7.82 0.95 -4.55
N GLY A 30 8.61 2.00 -4.27
CA GLY A 30 8.12 3.32 -3.91
C GLY A 30 8.83 4.40 -4.71
N TYR A 31 8.13 5.50 -5.02
CA TYR A 31 8.64 6.62 -5.79
C TYR A 31 8.14 7.92 -5.18
N LEU A 32 9.01 8.93 -5.15
CA LEU A 32 8.59 10.28 -4.77
C LEU A 32 7.69 10.86 -5.87
N ILE A 33 6.57 11.47 -5.48
CA ILE A 33 5.75 12.31 -6.34
C ILE A 33 6.06 13.76 -6.01
N LYS A 34 6.40 14.56 -7.02
CA LYS A 34 6.52 16.03 -6.90
C LYS A 34 5.86 16.70 -8.10
N LYS A 35 4.96 17.65 -7.82
CA LYS A 35 4.20 18.43 -8.82
C LYS A 35 3.53 17.53 -9.86
N GLY A 36 2.83 16.49 -9.40
CA GLY A 36 2.09 15.57 -10.26
C GLY A 36 2.97 14.64 -11.10
N ARG A 37 4.26 14.46 -10.77
CA ARG A 37 5.19 13.62 -11.53
C ARG A 37 5.97 12.68 -10.63
N LEU A 38 6.20 11.46 -11.11
CA LEU A 38 7.11 10.50 -10.49
C LEU A 38 8.56 10.99 -10.61
N HIS A 39 9.31 10.80 -9.53
CA HIS A 39 10.71 11.17 -9.45
C HIS A 39 11.57 9.92 -9.15
N HIS A 40 12.56 10.04 -8.26
CA HIS A 40 13.45 8.94 -7.94
C HIS A 40 12.76 7.87 -7.07
N LYS A 41 13.28 6.63 -7.16
CA LYS A 41 12.84 5.50 -6.35
C LYS A 41 13.26 5.73 -4.90
N ILE A 42 12.32 5.46 -3.98
CA ILE A 42 12.54 5.44 -2.53
C ILE A 42 12.72 3.97 -2.13
N ARG A 43 13.63 3.70 -1.20
CA ARG A 43 13.90 2.35 -0.69
C ARG A 43 13.49 2.26 0.77
N ASP A 44 13.48 1.04 1.30
CA ASP A 44 13.31 0.77 2.73
C ASP A 44 12.11 1.47 3.36
N LEU A 45 10.98 1.48 2.65
CA LEU A 45 9.74 2.08 3.12
C LEU A 45 8.73 1.03 3.60
N ASN A 46 7.97 1.40 4.62
CA ASN A 46 6.81 0.70 5.12
C ASN A 46 5.68 1.71 5.32
N LEU A 47 4.44 1.28 5.06
CA LEU A 47 3.24 2.04 5.39
C LEU A 47 2.60 1.43 6.62
N SER A 48 2.25 2.26 7.59
CA SER A 48 1.57 1.83 8.81
C SER A 48 0.44 2.79 9.15
N GLY A 49 -0.53 2.34 9.94
CA GLY A 49 -1.62 3.19 10.37
C GLY A 49 -2.77 2.42 10.98
N ASN A 50 -3.79 3.14 11.43
CA ASN A 50 -5.07 2.57 11.80
C ASN A 50 -5.90 2.35 10.53
N ILE A 51 -6.39 1.13 10.33
CA ILE A 51 -7.07 0.71 9.11
C ILE A 51 -8.34 1.51 8.83
N PHE A 52 -9.12 1.85 9.85
CA PHE A 52 -10.37 2.59 9.66
C PHE A 52 -10.10 4.03 9.28
N ASN A 53 -9.10 4.66 9.92
CA ASN A 53 -8.69 6.01 9.55
C ASN A 53 -8.11 6.04 8.12
N THR A 54 -7.26 5.08 7.77
CA THR A 54 -6.67 5.00 6.41
C THR A 54 -7.73 4.79 5.33
N LEU A 55 -8.73 3.95 5.58
CA LEU A 55 -9.84 3.76 4.66
C LEU A 55 -10.72 5.01 4.54
N ALA A 56 -10.93 5.74 5.64
CA ALA A 56 -11.67 6.99 5.64
C ALA A 56 -10.94 8.13 4.91
N SER A 57 -9.60 8.06 4.81
CA SER A 57 -8.75 9.04 4.11
C SER A 57 -8.53 8.76 2.62
N ILE A 58 -9.31 7.86 2.01
CA ILE A 58 -9.28 7.63 0.55
C ILE A 58 -9.93 8.82 -0.16
N GLU A 59 -9.16 9.51 -1.01
CA GLU A 59 -9.60 10.70 -1.75
C GLU A 59 -10.05 10.37 -3.18
N ALA A 60 -9.44 9.35 -3.79
CA ALA A 60 -9.75 8.96 -5.16
C ALA A 60 -9.55 7.45 -5.34
N ILE A 61 -10.38 6.89 -6.22
CA ILE A 61 -10.35 5.48 -6.60
C ILE A 61 -10.17 5.42 -8.12
N GLY A 62 -9.15 4.69 -8.57
CA GLY A 62 -8.86 4.46 -9.98
C GLY A 62 -9.87 3.53 -10.64
N ASN A 63 -9.87 3.51 -11.97
CA ASN A 63 -10.70 2.62 -12.79
C ASN A 63 -9.92 1.40 -13.32
N ASP A 64 -8.78 1.09 -12.71
CA ASP A 64 -7.78 0.13 -13.17
C ASP A 64 -7.59 -1.02 -12.18
N LEU A 65 -8.71 -1.68 -11.83
CA LEU A 65 -8.71 -2.84 -10.96
C LEU A 65 -7.79 -3.95 -11.48
N VAL A 66 -6.84 -4.36 -10.64
CA VAL A 66 -5.99 -5.53 -10.88
C VAL A 66 -6.10 -6.48 -9.69
N LEU A 67 -6.28 -7.76 -10.01
CA LEU A 67 -6.24 -8.85 -9.02
C LEU A 67 -4.94 -9.63 -9.17
N PHE A 68 -4.27 -9.85 -8.04
CA PHE A 68 -3.12 -10.72 -7.91
C PHE A 68 -3.55 -12.08 -7.33
N THR A 69 -3.37 -13.11 -8.16
CA THR A 69 -3.62 -14.52 -7.82
C THR A 69 -2.32 -15.33 -7.79
N GLY A 70 -1.17 -14.65 -7.77
CA GLY A 70 0.15 -15.25 -7.83
C GLY A 70 0.63 -15.86 -6.50
N PRO A 71 1.92 -16.24 -6.42
CA PRO A 71 2.47 -16.90 -5.23
C PRO A 71 2.42 -15.97 -4.00
N GLY A 72 2.14 -16.56 -2.84
CA GLY A 72 1.92 -15.87 -1.58
C GLY A 72 0.91 -16.63 -0.71
N GLY A 73 0.62 -16.12 0.48
CA GLY A 73 -0.41 -16.72 1.32
C GLY A 73 -0.77 -15.91 2.55
N CYS A 74 -1.91 -16.24 3.14
CA CYS A 74 -2.36 -15.66 4.40
C CYS A 74 -1.99 -16.58 5.57
N GLY A 75 -1.59 -15.97 6.68
CA GLY A 75 -1.30 -16.64 7.94
C GLY A 75 -2.26 -16.22 9.04
N LYS A 76 -2.87 -17.16 9.76
CA LYS A 76 -3.70 -16.86 10.96
C LYS A 76 -3.67 -18.01 11.94
N GLY A 77 -3.43 -17.72 13.22
CA GLY A 77 -3.50 -18.71 14.30
C GLY A 77 -2.61 -19.94 14.07
N GLY A 78 -1.41 -19.76 13.52
CA GLY A 78 -0.47 -20.84 13.21
C GLY A 78 -0.71 -21.57 11.86
N GLN A 79 -1.80 -21.29 11.16
CA GLN A 79 -2.05 -21.82 9.81
C GLN A 79 -1.38 -20.92 8.76
N SER A 80 -0.44 -21.45 7.97
CA SER A 80 0.28 -20.70 6.91
C SER A 80 1.11 -21.63 5.99
N PRO A 81 1.32 -21.27 4.70
CA PRO A 81 0.61 -20.25 3.94
C PRO A 81 -0.69 -20.80 3.34
N LEU A 82 -1.83 -20.18 3.64
CA LEU A 82 -3.09 -20.52 2.97
C LEU A 82 -3.22 -19.72 1.67
N PRO A 83 -3.62 -20.37 0.55
CA PRO A 83 -3.76 -19.69 -0.73
C PRO A 83 -4.87 -18.63 -0.65
N VAL A 84 -4.52 -17.40 -1.03
CA VAL A 84 -5.44 -16.25 -1.08
C VAL A 84 -5.13 -15.42 -2.31
N SER A 85 -6.07 -14.55 -2.68
CA SER A 85 -5.86 -13.52 -3.70
C SER A 85 -6.03 -12.14 -3.06
N THR A 86 -5.39 -11.14 -3.65
CA THR A 86 -5.49 -9.73 -3.22
C THR A 86 -5.55 -8.84 -4.44
N GLY A 87 -6.02 -7.62 -4.29
CA GLY A 87 -6.07 -6.68 -5.40
C GLY A 87 -6.96 -5.49 -5.12
N GLY A 88 -6.94 -4.56 -6.05
CA GLY A 88 -7.66 -3.31 -5.99
C GLY A 88 -7.28 -2.42 -7.17
N PRO A 89 -8.06 -1.37 -7.44
CA PRO A 89 -7.61 -0.29 -8.31
C PRO A 89 -6.52 0.53 -7.60
N HIS A 90 -5.95 1.49 -8.30
CA HIS A 90 -5.16 2.51 -7.61
C HIS A 90 -6.02 3.30 -6.63
N LEU A 91 -5.43 3.65 -5.49
CA LEU A 91 -6.04 4.50 -4.47
C LEU A 91 -5.14 5.70 -4.21
N GLU A 92 -5.75 6.87 -4.08
CA GLU A 92 -5.11 8.05 -3.49
C GLU A 92 -5.55 8.15 -2.04
N ILE A 93 -4.60 8.15 -1.10
CA ILE A 93 -4.89 8.13 0.34
C ILE A 93 -4.10 9.25 1.01
N ARG A 94 -4.78 10.07 1.82
CA ARG A 94 -4.13 11.10 2.65
C ARG A 94 -3.66 10.56 3.98
N ASP A 95 -2.68 11.26 4.56
CA ASP A 95 -2.25 11.11 5.95
C ASP A 95 -1.82 9.68 6.36
N VAL A 96 -1.26 8.92 5.40
CA VAL A 96 -0.68 7.60 5.69
C VAL A 96 0.69 7.78 6.33
N VAL A 97 0.94 7.06 7.43
CA VAL A 97 2.26 7.08 8.07
C VAL A 97 3.23 6.26 7.24
N VAL A 98 4.29 6.90 6.79
CA VAL A 98 5.38 6.28 6.04
C VAL A 98 6.60 6.18 6.95
N GLY A 99 7.04 4.95 7.24
CA GLY A 99 8.31 4.69 7.92
C GLY A 99 9.38 4.28 6.91
N GLY A 100 10.57 4.87 6.99
CA GLY A 100 11.68 4.59 6.05
C GLY A 100 12.67 5.74 5.97
N LYS A 101 13.73 5.59 5.17
CA LYS A 101 14.74 6.63 4.89
C LYS A 101 14.98 6.81 3.40
#